data_AF-A0A1H7TJ18-F1
#
_entry.id   AF-A0A1H7TJ18-F1
#
_cell.length_a   1.000
_cell.length_b   1.000
_cell.length_c   1.000
_cell.angle_alpha   90.00
_cell.angle_beta   90.00
_cell.angle_gamma   90.00
#
_symmetry.space_group_name_H-M   'P 1'
#
loop_
_entity.id
_entity.type
_entity.pdbx_description
1 polymer ?
#
loop_
_entity_poly.entity_id
_entity_poly.type
_entity_poly.pdbx_seq_one_letter_code
_entity_poly.pdbx_strand_id
1 'polypeptide(L)'
;MTVAHVPHAPRRPTAPPSGRRSRPEIIDDAGGDNDEDLASLTRENIAAVARLEAALEGQATGADRFADQIRRFCSSTQFIAMHVIWFAGWILWNTLHGMPHFDPYPFTFLTLVVSLEAIFLSAFVLISQAHSGRLDEQRNRLDLQINLLTEQENTKMLVMLDRIAEAVGVPTQDDARLRAMQQAVAPGELAEQIAEAIQAGAAAKRAGRKDTEKDAAKDADEAARPGEAHSPRAR
;
A
#
# COMPACT_ATOMS: atom_id res chain seq x y z
N MET A 1 40.71 36.68 7.44
CA MET A 1 40.88 37.96 6.73
C MET A 1 39.51 38.40 6.25
N THR A 2 38.95 39.36 6.98
CA THR A 2 37.59 39.88 6.83
C THR A 2 37.61 40.96 5.74
N VAL A 3 36.90 40.75 4.63
CA VAL A 3 36.76 41.78 3.58
C VAL A 3 35.54 42.65 3.91
N ALA A 4 35.83 43.93 4.08
CA ALA A 4 34.92 44.98 4.46
C ALA A 4 33.95 45.35 3.33
N HIS A 5 32.71 45.59 3.73
CA HIS A 5 31.57 46.04 2.94
C HIS A 5 31.71 47.53 2.57
N VAL A 6 31.56 47.84 1.27
CA VAL A 6 31.53 49.21 0.73
C VAL A 6 30.06 49.60 0.46
N PRO A 7 29.54 50.72 0.99
CA PRO A 7 28.14 51.10 0.79
C PRO A 7 27.95 51.89 -0.51
N HIS A 8 27.08 51.39 -1.39
CA HIS A 8 26.60 52.11 -2.57
C HIS A 8 25.17 52.62 -2.33
N ALA A 9 25.02 53.94 -2.16
CA ALA A 9 23.88 54.69 -2.69
C ALA A 9 24.34 55.34 -4.02
N PRO A 10 23.50 55.83 -4.96
CA PRO A 10 22.06 56.17 -4.90
C PRO A 10 21.29 55.72 -6.18
N ARG A 11 19.97 55.99 -6.34
CA ARG A 11 19.39 57.09 -7.16
C ARG A 11 17.86 57.04 -7.08
N ARG A 12 17.21 58.21 -6.98
CA ARG A 12 15.74 58.34 -7.03
C ARG A 12 15.20 57.92 -8.42
N PRO A 13 14.06 57.23 -8.53
CA PRO A 13 13.43 56.98 -9.82
C PRO A 13 12.86 58.29 -10.39
N THR A 14 13.29 58.63 -11.59
CA THR A 14 12.68 59.66 -12.44
C THR A 14 11.29 59.21 -12.89
N ALA A 15 10.30 60.10 -12.80
CA ALA A 15 8.94 59.84 -13.30
C ALA A 15 8.95 59.55 -14.82
N PRO A 16 8.22 58.54 -15.31
CA PRO A 16 8.13 58.26 -16.74
C PRO A 16 7.18 59.25 -17.44
N PRO A 17 7.40 59.55 -18.74
CA PRO A 17 6.54 60.43 -19.51
C PRO A 17 5.15 59.82 -19.68
N SER A 18 4.13 60.68 -19.65
CA SER A 18 2.71 60.37 -19.85
C SER A 18 2.44 59.86 -21.27
N GLY A 19 2.80 58.60 -21.52
CA GLY A 19 2.30 57.81 -22.64
C GLY A 19 0.94 57.26 -22.25
N ARG A 20 -0.06 57.53 -23.09
CA ARG A 20 -1.44 57.07 -22.99
C ARG A 20 -1.48 55.53 -22.96
N ARG A 21 -1.32 54.92 -21.79
CA ARG A 21 -1.59 53.49 -21.59
C ARG A 21 -3.10 53.32 -21.60
N SER A 22 -3.60 52.65 -22.62
CA SER A 22 -4.92 52.02 -22.58
C SER A 22 -4.97 51.17 -21.31
N ARG A 23 -5.74 51.63 -20.32
CA ARG A 23 -6.09 50.86 -19.14
C ARG A 23 -6.76 49.58 -19.66
N PRO A 24 -6.25 48.37 -19.37
CA PRO A 24 -7.06 47.19 -19.59
C PRO A 24 -8.27 47.38 -18.67
N GLU A 25 -9.43 47.47 -19.28
CA GLU A 25 -10.71 47.35 -18.62
C GLU A 25 -10.67 46.01 -17.89
N ILE A 26 -10.54 46.06 -16.57
CA ILE A 26 -10.68 44.87 -15.74
C ILE A 26 -12.14 44.48 -15.90
N ILE A 27 -12.37 43.45 -16.71
CA ILE A 27 -13.63 42.74 -16.80
C ILE A 27 -13.83 42.10 -15.42
N ASP A 28 -14.57 42.79 -14.57
CA ASP A 28 -14.86 42.42 -13.17
C ASP A 28 -16.14 41.57 -13.12
N ASP A 29 -16.24 40.54 -13.96
CA ASP A 29 -17.50 39.77 -14.12
C ASP A 29 -17.30 38.25 -14.38
N ALA A 30 -16.21 37.63 -13.89
CA ALA A 30 -15.99 36.20 -14.10
C ALA A 30 -15.52 35.42 -12.86
N GLY A 31 -15.76 35.96 -11.65
CA GLY A 31 -15.43 35.28 -10.39
C GLY A 31 -16.55 34.37 -9.85
N GLY A 32 -17.82 34.74 -10.08
CA GLY A 32 -18.97 34.04 -9.48
C GLY A 32 -19.29 32.69 -10.14
N ASP A 33 -19.39 32.66 -11.48
CA ASP A 33 -19.75 31.45 -12.23
C ASP A 33 -18.71 30.33 -12.07
N ASN A 34 -17.42 30.67 -12.08
CA ASN A 34 -16.33 29.70 -11.99
C ASN A 34 -16.25 29.03 -10.61
N ASP A 35 -16.53 29.78 -9.53
CA ASP A 35 -16.52 29.24 -8.16
C ASP A 35 -17.77 28.36 -7.91
N GLU A 36 -18.91 28.71 -8.51
CA GLU A 36 -20.14 27.92 -8.43
C GLU A 36 -20.04 26.63 -9.26
N ASP A 37 -19.40 26.67 -10.43
CA ASP A 37 -19.09 25.49 -11.26
C ASP A 37 -18.03 24.59 -10.62
N LEU A 38 -16.98 25.14 -10.01
CA LEU A 38 -16.00 24.33 -9.28
C LEU A 38 -16.66 23.61 -8.10
N ALA A 39 -17.54 24.31 -7.37
CA ALA A 39 -18.27 23.76 -6.24
C ALA A 39 -19.32 22.72 -6.68
N SER A 40 -19.91 22.84 -7.88
CA SER A 40 -20.83 21.85 -8.45
C SER A 40 -20.10 20.59 -8.89
N LEU A 41 -18.98 20.73 -9.62
CA LEU A 41 -18.10 19.64 -10.05
C LEU A 41 -17.49 18.89 -8.87
N THR A 42 -17.06 19.61 -7.84
CA THR A 42 -16.52 18.99 -6.61
C THR A 42 -17.60 18.18 -5.91
N ARG A 43 -18.83 18.69 -5.82
CA ARG A 43 -19.97 17.94 -5.24
C ARG A 43 -20.33 16.70 -6.05
N GLU A 44 -20.30 16.81 -7.37
CA GLU A 44 -20.59 15.70 -8.27
C GLU A 44 -19.52 14.61 -8.19
N ASN A 45 -18.24 14.99 -8.14
CA ASN A 45 -17.12 14.07 -7.92
C ASN A 45 -17.21 13.38 -6.56
N ILE A 46 -17.48 14.12 -5.47
CA ILE A 46 -17.67 13.54 -4.14
C ILE A 46 -18.87 12.56 -4.15
N ALA A 47 -19.96 12.91 -4.81
CA ALA A 47 -21.12 12.05 -4.94
C ALA A 47 -20.85 10.81 -5.82
N ALA A 48 -19.97 10.91 -6.82
CA ALA A 48 -19.54 9.78 -7.64
C ALA A 48 -18.65 8.82 -6.83
N VAL A 49 -17.70 9.35 -6.05
CA VAL A 49 -16.86 8.57 -5.14
C VAL A 49 -17.71 7.85 -4.09
N ALA A 50 -18.65 8.57 -3.44
CA ALA A 50 -19.54 7.98 -2.44
C ALA A 50 -20.45 6.87 -3.04
N ARG A 51 -20.90 7.02 -4.29
CA ARG A 51 -21.66 5.98 -5.00
C ARG A 51 -20.80 4.76 -5.32
N LEU A 52 -19.53 4.96 -5.65
CA LEU A 52 -18.59 3.88 -5.90
C LEU A 52 -18.29 3.11 -4.61
N GLU A 53 -18.05 3.82 -3.50
CA GLU A 53 -17.87 3.22 -2.18
C GLU A 53 -19.12 2.42 -1.75
N ALA A 54 -20.32 2.98 -1.92
CA ALA A 54 -21.57 2.27 -1.61
C ALA A 54 -21.79 1.02 -2.49
N ALA A 55 -21.38 1.06 -3.76
CA ALA A 55 -21.47 -0.08 -4.68
C ALA A 55 -20.44 -1.18 -4.37
N LEU A 56 -19.29 -0.81 -3.79
CA LEU A 56 -18.27 -1.74 -3.29
C LEU A 56 -18.69 -2.35 -1.96
N GLU A 57 -19.26 -1.55 -1.04
CA GLU A 57 -19.84 -2.04 0.21
C GLU A 57 -21.02 -3.00 -0.02
N GLY A 58 -21.83 -2.77 -1.06
CA GLY A 58 -22.90 -3.68 -1.48
C GLY A 58 -22.41 -5.04 -2.01
N GLN A 59 -21.14 -5.14 -2.38
CA GLN A 59 -20.48 -6.38 -2.81
C GLN A 59 -19.66 -7.05 -1.70
N ALA A 60 -19.54 -6.42 -0.53
CA ALA A 60 -18.88 -7.03 0.61
C ALA A 60 -19.64 -8.29 1.02
N THR A 61 -19.02 -9.43 0.74
CA THR A 61 -19.55 -10.75 1.09
C THR A 61 -19.78 -10.81 2.60
N GLY A 62 -20.73 -11.61 3.10
CA GLY A 62 -20.95 -11.76 4.55
C GLY A 62 -19.67 -12.11 5.34
N ALA A 63 -18.70 -12.74 4.67
CA ALA A 63 -17.36 -13.00 5.18
C ALA A 63 -16.51 -11.75 5.42
N ASP A 64 -16.64 -10.71 4.59
CA ASP A 64 -15.89 -9.46 4.69
C ASP A 64 -16.38 -8.63 5.89
N ARG A 65 -17.70 -8.59 6.10
CA ARG A 65 -18.30 -7.97 7.30
C ARG A 65 -17.86 -8.67 8.58
N PHE A 66 -17.80 -10.00 8.56
CA PHE A 66 -17.32 -10.79 9.69
C PHE A 66 -15.82 -10.59 9.94
N ALA A 67 -15.00 -10.56 8.89
CA ALA A 67 -13.57 -10.28 8.98
C ALA A 67 -13.30 -8.89 9.56
N ASP A 68 -14.04 -7.87 9.15
CA ASP A 68 -13.90 -6.51 9.68
C ASP A 68 -14.36 -6.38 11.14
N GLN A 69 -15.44 -7.07 11.51
CA GLN A 69 -15.91 -7.12 12.89
C GLN A 69 -14.81 -7.66 13.81
N ILE A 70 -14.19 -8.77 13.41
CA ILE A 70 -13.18 -9.40 14.25
C ILE A 70 -11.85 -8.66 14.15
N ARG A 71 -11.48 -8.07 13.01
CA ARG A 71 -10.31 -7.19 12.89
C ARG A 71 -10.40 -6.03 13.89
N ARG A 72 -11.57 -5.38 13.96
CA ARG A 72 -11.85 -4.32 14.95
C ARG A 72 -11.79 -4.85 16.38
N PHE A 73 -12.27 -6.06 16.62
CA PHE A 73 -12.24 -6.70 17.94
C PHE A 73 -10.82 -7.03 18.40
N CYS A 74 -10.01 -7.66 17.53
CA CYS A 74 -8.63 -8.04 17.84
C CYS A 74 -7.67 -6.85 17.94
N SER A 75 -7.90 -5.77 17.21
CA SER A 75 -7.12 -4.54 17.32
C SER A 75 -7.55 -3.64 18.49
N SER A 76 -8.66 -3.96 19.16
CA SER A 76 -9.19 -3.13 20.24
C SER A 76 -8.35 -3.29 21.50
N THR A 77 -7.88 -2.17 22.04
CA THR A 77 -7.18 -2.11 23.33
C THR A 77 -8.05 -2.65 24.47
N GLN A 78 -9.38 -2.64 24.31
CA GLN A 78 -10.34 -3.17 25.27
C GLN A 78 -10.31 -4.69 25.37
N PHE A 79 -10.03 -5.41 24.27
CA PHE A 79 -9.93 -6.87 24.26
C PHE A 79 -8.77 -7.34 25.15
N ILE A 80 -7.61 -6.69 25.01
CA ILE A 80 -6.42 -6.97 25.82
C ILE A 80 -6.69 -6.65 27.29
N ALA A 81 -7.29 -5.49 27.58
CA ALA A 81 -7.63 -5.10 28.95
C ALA A 81 -8.58 -6.11 29.63
N MET A 82 -9.59 -6.61 28.91
CA MET A 82 -10.50 -7.64 29.41
C MET A 82 -9.76 -8.93 29.79
N HIS A 83 -8.83 -9.39 28.95
CA HIS A 83 -8.03 -10.59 29.22
C HIS A 83 -7.15 -10.42 30.46
N VAL A 84 -6.50 -9.26 30.60
CA VAL A 84 -5.67 -8.96 31.76
C VAL A 84 -6.51 -8.99 33.04
N ILE A 85 -7.69 -8.38 33.04
CA ILE A 85 -8.61 -8.38 34.18
C ILE A 85 -9.10 -9.81 34.49
N TRP A 86 -9.46 -10.57 33.46
CA TRP A 86 -9.90 -11.95 33.59
C TRP A 86 -8.81 -12.84 34.22
N PHE A 87 -7.58 -12.79 33.68
CA PHE A 87 -6.46 -13.56 34.22
C PHE A 87 -6.09 -13.12 35.64
N ALA A 88 -6.05 -11.83 35.91
CA ALA A 88 -5.81 -11.30 37.25
C ALA A 88 -6.90 -11.77 38.23
N GLY A 89 -8.17 -11.75 37.83
CA GLY A 89 -9.29 -12.23 38.61
C GLY A 89 -9.21 -13.74 38.90
N TRP A 90 -8.84 -14.55 37.90
CA TRP A 90 -8.66 -15.99 38.06
C TRP A 90 -7.53 -16.34 39.02
N ILE A 91 -6.38 -15.67 38.89
CA ILE A 91 -5.23 -15.85 39.78
C ILE A 91 -5.62 -15.42 41.19
N LEU A 92 -6.30 -14.27 41.36
CA LEU A 92 -6.71 -13.77 42.66
C LEU A 92 -7.70 -14.74 43.33
N TRP A 93 -8.69 -15.26 42.60
CA TRP A 93 -9.62 -16.28 43.09
C TRP A 93 -8.92 -17.54 43.57
N ASN A 94 -7.89 -18.01 42.85
CA ASN A 94 -7.15 -19.23 43.20
C ASN A 94 -6.00 -19.01 44.20
N THR A 95 -5.65 -17.77 44.55
CA THR A 95 -4.58 -17.45 45.53
C THR A 95 -5.11 -16.92 46.85
N LEU A 96 -6.37 -16.47 46.90
CA LEU A 96 -7.03 -16.02 48.13
C LEU A 96 -7.27 -17.20 49.09
N HIS A 97 -6.59 -17.15 50.25
CA HIS A 97 -6.83 -18.08 51.35
C HIS A 97 -8.26 -17.93 51.87
N GLY A 98 -9.06 -18.99 51.74
CA GLY A 98 -10.45 -19.05 52.24
C GLY A 98 -11.47 -19.56 51.24
N MET A 99 -11.11 -19.72 49.96
CA MET A 99 -11.94 -20.35 48.93
C MET A 99 -11.38 -21.71 48.51
N PRO A 100 -12.23 -22.66 48.06
CA PRO A 100 -11.74 -23.89 47.46
C PRO A 100 -10.93 -23.55 46.21
N HIS A 101 -9.67 -24.02 46.18
CA HIS A 101 -8.75 -23.82 45.07
C HIS A 101 -9.25 -24.63 43.88
N PHE A 102 -9.86 -23.97 42.89
CA PHE A 102 -10.44 -24.60 41.71
C PHE A 102 -9.35 -25.07 40.74
N ASP A 103 -8.27 -24.28 40.60
CA ASP A 103 -7.13 -24.53 39.74
C ASP A 103 -5.83 -24.27 40.55
N PRO A 104 -5.33 -25.28 41.30
CA PRO A 104 -4.10 -25.16 42.07
C PRO A 104 -2.89 -24.87 41.16
N TYR A 105 -1.88 -24.20 41.70
CA TYR A 105 -0.59 -24.04 41.01
C TYR A 105 -0.09 -25.41 40.52
N PRO A 106 0.15 -25.63 39.22
CA PRO A 106 0.58 -24.68 38.19
C PRO A 106 -0.50 -24.09 37.23
N PHE A 107 -1.78 -24.04 37.61
CA PHE A 107 -2.88 -23.52 36.77
C PHE A 107 -3.07 -24.25 35.43
N THR A 108 -3.28 -25.56 35.48
CA THR A 108 -3.38 -26.42 34.29
C THR A 108 -4.59 -26.07 33.44
N PHE A 109 -5.74 -25.74 34.05
CA PHE A 109 -6.95 -25.41 33.30
C PHE A 109 -6.82 -24.05 32.60
N LEU A 110 -6.30 -23.04 33.31
CA LEU A 110 -6.02 -21.73 32.71
C LEU A 110 -5.11 -21.89 31.49
N THR A 111 -4.02 -22.64 31.64
CA THR A 111 -3.04 -22.86 30.56
C THR A 111 -3.67 -23.56 29.36
N LEU A 112 -4.53 -24.55 29.60
CA LEU A 112 -5.23 -25.27 28.52
C LEU A 112 -6.16 -24.33 27.75
N VAL A 113 -6.97 -23.53 28.44
CA VAL A 113 -7.88 -22.56 27.81
C VAL A 113 -7.11 -21.50 27.04
N VAL A 114 -6.05 -20.94 27.63
CA VAL A 114 -5.21 -19.91 26.98
C VAL A 114 -4.51 -20.45 25.74
N SER A 115 -4.00 -21.69 25.77
CA SER A 115 -3.35 -22.28 24.60
C SER A 115 -4.33 -22.50 23.44
N LEU A 116 -5.54 -22.96 23.74
CA LEU A 116 -6.60 -23.11 22.75
C LEU A 116 -7.04 -21.76 22.18
N GLU A 117 -7.23 -20.77 23.04
CA GLU A 117 -7.57 -19.40 22.66
C GLU A 117 -6.50 -18.78 21.76
N ALA A 118 -5.21 -18.97 22.07
CA ALA A 118 -4.10 -18.49 21.26
C ALA A 118 -4.08 -19.11 19.85
N ILE A 119 -4.43 -20.39 19.71
CA ILE A 119 -4.57 -21.06 18.40
C ILE A 119 -5.68 -20.38 17.59
N PHE A 120 -6.84 -20.13 18.19
CA PHE A 120 -7.94 -19.43 17.53
C PHE A 120 -7.59 -17.99 17.15
N LEU A 121 -6.92 -17.24 18.02
CA LEU A 121 -6.43 -15.90 17.72
C LEU A 121 -5.46 -15.91 16.55
N SER A 122 -4.52 -16.86 16.53
CA SER A 122 -3.55 -17.00 15.44
C SER A 122 -4.24 -17.34 14.12
N ALA A 123 -5.17 -18.29 14.12
CA ALA A 123 -5.95 -18.65 12.94
C ALA A 123 -6.79 -17.47 12.44
N PHE A 124 -7.43 -16.75 13.35
CA PHE A 124 -8.20 -15.56 13.01
C PHE A 124 -7.32 -14.46 12.40
N VAL A 125 -6.18 -14.18 13.01
CA VAL A 125 -5.19 -13.21 12.50
C VAL A 125 -4.73 -13.61 11.09
N LEU A 126 -4.43 -14.89 10.85
CA LEU A 126 -4.05 -15.39 9.53
C LEU A 126 -5.15 -15.17 8.48
N ILE A 127 -6.41 -15.45 8.82
CA ILE A 127 -7.55 -15.22 7.92
C ILE A 127 -7.71 -13.72 7.63
N SER A 128 -7.63 -12.88 8.66
CA SER A 128 -7.71 -11.42 8.52
C SER A 128 -6.57 -10.87 7.66
N GLN A 129 -5.36 -11.39 7.82
CA GLN A 129 -4.19 -11.02 7.02
C GLN A 129 -4.37 -11.47 5.56
N ALA A 130 -4.81 -12.71 5.32
CA ALA A 130 -5.05 -13.22 3.97
C ALA A 130 -6.12 -12.40 3.23
N HIS A 131 -7.19 -11.97 3.91
CA HIS A 131 -8.19 -11.09 3.32
C HIS A 131 -7.61 -9.70 2.99
N SER A 132 -6.88 -9.09 3.92
CA SER A 132 -6.24 -7.78 3.70
C SER A 132 -5.26 -7.81 2.51
N GLY A 133 -4.41 -8.84 2.45
CA GLY A 133 -3.44 -8.99 1.39
C GLY A 133 -4.08 -9.13 0.00
N ARG A 134 -5.29 -9.71 -0.10
CA ARG A 134 -6.04 -9.76 -1.36
C ARG A 134 -6.53 -8.38 -1.79
N LEU A 135 -7.01 -7.56 -0.87
CA LEU A 135 -7.44 -6.20 -1.16
C LEU A 135 -6.25 -5.30 -1.51
N ASP A 136 -5.15 -5.42 -0.78
CA ASP A 136 -3.93 -4.66 -1.03
C ASP A 136 -3.33 -5.01 -2.39
N GLU A 137 -3.35 -6.29 -2.80
CA GLU A 137 -2.90 -6.72 -4.13
C GLU A 137 -3.78 -6.13 -5.25
N GLN A 138 -5.11 -6.08 -5.05
CA GLN A 138 -6.02 -5.44 -6.02
C GLN A 138 -5.73 -3.95 -6.17
N ARG A 139 -5.54 -3.24 -5.06
CA ARG A 139 -5.17 -1.81 -5.06
C ARG A 139 -3.85 -1.58 -5.76
N ASN A 140 -2.82 -2.35 -5.42
CA ASN A 140 -1.50 -2.25 -6.05
C ASN A 140 -1.57 -2.46 -7.58
N ARG A 141 -2.39 -3.41 -8.05
CA ARG A 141 -2.61 -3.63 -9.48
C ARG A 141 -3.32 -2.45 -10.17
N LEU A 142 -4.24 -1.79 -9.47
CA LEU A 142 -4.93 -0.60 -9.99
C LEU A 142 -3.96 0.59 -10.05
N ASP A 143 -3.18 0.81 -8.99
CA ASP A 143 -2.18 1.87 -8.90
C ASP A 143 -1.12 1.73 -10.00
N LEU A 144 -0.65 0.50 -10.27
CA LEU A 144 0.27 0.23 -11.38
C LEU A 144 -0.35 0.63 -12.74
N GLN A 145 -1.62 0.30 -12.97
CA GLN A 145 -2.29 0.65 -14.23
C GLN A 145 -2.46 2.17 -14.39
N ILE A 146 -2.85 2.87 -13.32
CA ILE A 146 -2.98 4.33 -13.32
C ILE A 146 -1.62 4.98 -13.58
N ASN A 147 -0.55 4.45 -12.96
CA ASN A 147 0.80 4.95 -13.16
C ASN A 147 1.25 4.77 -14.62
N LEU A 148 1.05 3.58 -15.21
CA LEU A 148 1.36 3.33 -16.62
C LEU A 148 0.56 4.23 -17.57
N LEU A 149 -0.71 4.46 -17.28
CA LEU A 149 -1.54 5.38 -18.07
C LEU A 149 -1.04 6.83 -17.96
N THR A 150 -0.68 7.26 -16.75
CA THR A 150 -0.15 8.60 -16.49
C THR A 150 1.18 8.81 -17.22
N GLU A 151 2.06 7.82 -17.23
CA GLU A 151 3.31 7.85 -18.00
C GLU A 151 3.05 7.94 -19.51
N GLN A 152 2.05 7.23 -20.04
CA GLN A 152 1.64 7.34 -21.44
C GLN A 152 1.11 8.74 -21.78
N GLU A 153 0.24 9.30 -20.94
CA GLU A 153 -0.31 10.64 -21.12
C GLU A 153 0.79 11.70 -21.05
N ASN A 154 1.72 11.58 -20.11
CA ASN A 154 2.87 12.47 -19.96
C ASN A 154 3.77 12.41 -21.21
N THR A 155 4.05 11.21 -21.71
CA THR A 155 4.82 11.02 -22.96
C THR A 155 4.11 11.65 -24.16
N LYS A 156 2.79 11.48 -24.26
CA LYS A 156 1.99 12.09 -25.32
C LYS A 156 2.00 13.62 -25.23
N MET A 157 1.94 14.17 -24.01
CA MET A 157 2.06 15.59 -23.76
C MET A 157 3.43 16.12 -24.19
N LEU A 158 4.52 15.41 -23.87
CA LEU A 158 5.87 15.75 -24.34
C LEU A 158 5.96 15.78 -25.87
N VAL A 159 5.38 14.79 -26.55
CA VAL A 159 5.34 14.74 -28.02
C VAL A 159 4.52 15.90 -28.61
N MET A 160 3.38 16.25 -28.00
CA MET A 160 2.59 17.40 -28.44
C MET A 160 3.32 18.72 -28.23
N LEU A 161 3.99 18.89 -27.08
CA LEU A 161 4.79 20.08 -26.78
C LEU A 161 5.96 20.23 -27.75
N ASP A 162 6.63 19.14 -28.10
CA ASP A 162 7.71 19.12 -29.09
C ASP A 162 7.22 19.57 -30.47
N ARG A 163 6.08 19.04 -30.93
CA ARG A 163 5.44 19.48 -32.20
C ARG A 163 5.05 20.95 -32.19
N ILE A 164 4.59 21.48 -31.05
CA ILE A 164 4.27 22.91 -30.91
C ILE A 164 5.55 23.74 -30.94
N ALA A 165 6.61 23.32 -30.27
CA ALA A 165 7.90 24.01 -30.26
C ALA A 165 8.48 24.10 -31.68
N GLU A 166 8.42 23.02 -32.45
CA GLU A 166 8.78 23.00 -33.87
C GLU A 166 7.94 23.99 -34.69
N ALA A 167 6.61 23.99 -34.52
CA ALA A 167 5.71 24.87 -35.26
C ALA A 167 5.93 26.36 -34.96
N VAL A 168 6.35 26.70 -33.75
CA VAL A 168 6.64 28.08 -33.30
C VAL A 168 8.08 28.51 -33.65
N GLY A 169 8.90 27.61 -34.20
CA GLY A 169 10.28 27.90 -34.59
C GLY A 169 11.24 28.07 -33.41
N VAL A 170 10.87 27.54 -32.24
CA VAL A 170 11.77 27.48 -31.08
C VAL A 170 12.76 26.35 -31.36
N PRO A 171 14.08 26.60 -31.39
CA PRO A 171 15.05 25.53 -31.53
C PRO A 171 15.01 24.67 -30.26
N THR A 172 14.30 23.55 -30.33
CA THR A 172 14.52 22.38 -29.48
C THR A 172 15.87 21.82 -29.90
N GLN A 173 16.97 22.42 -29.40
CA GLN A 173 18.30 21.83 -29.56
C GLN A 173 18.20 20.38 -29.13
N ASP A 174 18.75 19.46 -29.93
CA ASP A 174 18.78 18.00 -29.77
C ASP A 174 18.98 17.55 -28.32
N ASP A 175 17.94 17.64 -27.50
CA ASP A 175 18.00 17.28 -26.10
C ASP A 175 17.88 15.76 -26.12
N ALA A 176 19.04 15.10 -26.15
CA ALA A 176 19.16 13.65 -26.07
C ALA A 176 18.33 13.10 -24.89
N ARG A 177 18.12 13.93 -23.85
CA ARG A 177 17.25 13.67 -22.71
C ARG A 177 15.76 13.64 -23.07
N LEU A 178 15.26 14.58 -23.89
CA LEU A 178 13.86 14.58 -24.37
C LEU A 178 13.60 13.37 -25.29
N ARG A 179 14.53 13.05 -26.20
CA ARG A 179 14.42 11.84 -27.03
C ARG A 179 14.49 10.56 -26.20
N ALA A 180 15.36 10.49 -25.20
CA ALA A 180 15.41 9.35 -24.28
C ALA A 180 14.11 9.21 -23.47
N MET A 181 13.49 10.31 -23.04
CA MET A 181 12.19 10.28 -22.35
C MET A 181 11.04 9.86 -23.29
N GLN A 182 11.07 10.26 -24.56
CA GLN A 182 10.10 9.81 -25.58
C GLN A 182 10.30 8.34 -25.99
N GLN A 183 11.54 7.85 -26.02
CA GLN A 183 11.87 6.46 -26.38
C GLN A 183 11.74 5.47 -25.22
N ALA A 184 11.88 5.92 -23.97
CA ALA A 184 11.85 5.04 -22.80
C ALA A 184 10.48 4.42 -22.50
N VAL A 185 9.39 4.84 -23.18
CA VAL A 185 8.04 4.33 -22.92
C VAL A 185 7.30 4.02 -24.22
N ALA A 186 7.77 3.01 -24.96
CA ALA A 186 6.92 2.31 -25.93
C ALA A 186 5.90 1.46 -25.13
N PRO A 187 4.62 1.87 -25.04
CA PRO A 187 3.73 1.35 -24.00
C PRO A 187 3.34 -0.12 -24.20
N GLY A 188 3.43 -0.62 -25.44
CA GLY A 188 3.19 -2.03 -25.77
C GLY A 188 4.31 -2.94 -25.28
N GLU A 189 5.57 -2.58 -25.52
CA GLU A 189 6.72 -3.43 -25.20
C GLU A 189 6.95 -3.55 -23.68
N LEU A 190 6.75 -2.47 -22.92
CA LEU A 190 6.89 -2.49 -21.46
C LEU A 190 5.77 -3.27 -20.77
N ALA A 191 4.53 -3.14 -21.23
CA ALA A 191 3.41 -3.89 -20.66
C ALA A 191 3.59 -5.41 -20.90
N GLU A 192 4.09 -5.79 -22.07
CA GLU A 192 4.37 -7.19 -22.41
C GLU A 192 5.57 -7.73 -21.61
N GLN A 193 6.65 -6.95 -21.46
CA GLN A 193 7.81 -7.32 -20.64
C GLN A 193 7.47 -7.45 -19.14
N ILE A 194 6.63 -6.58 -18.60
CA ILE A 194 6.17 -6.66 -17.20
C ILE A 194 5.27 -7.89 -17.02
N ALA A 195 4.37 -8.17 -17.96
CA ALA A 195 3.52 -9.35 -17.92
C ALA A 195 4.34 -10.65 -18.00
N GLU A 196 5.36 -10.71 -18.86
CA GLU A 196 6.31 -11.82 -18.94
C GLU A 196 7.10 -11.99 -17.64
N ALA A 197 7.63 -10.92 -17.07
CA ALA A 197 8.41 -10.97 -15.83
C ALA A 197 7.58 -11.46 -14.63
N ILE A 198 6.32 -11.03 -14.53
CA ILE A 198 5.39 -11.49 -13.49
C ILE A 198 5.07 -12.98 -13.66
N GLN A 199 4.83 -13.45 -14.89
CA GLN A 199 4.58 -14.86 -15.17
C GLN A 199 5.80 -15.74 -14.90
N ALA A 200 7.00 -15.27 -15.28
CA ALA A 200 8.26 -15.94 -15.01
C ALA A 200 8.52 -16.06 -13.49
N GLY A 201 8.28 -14.98 -12.73
CA GLY A 201 8.40 -14.98 -11.27
C GLY A 201 7.40 -15.92 -10.59
N ALA A 202 6.15 -15.97 -11.07
CA ALA A 202 5.13 -16.88 -10.55
C ALA A 202 5.45 -18.36 -10.85
N ALA A 203 6.02 -18.64 -12.03
CA ALA A 203 6.47 -19.99 -12.41
C ALA A 203 7.66 -20.45 -11.55
N ALA A 204 8.66 -19.58 -11.35
CA ALA A 204 9.81 -19.87 -10.50
C ALA A 204 9.43 -20.13 -9.04
N LYS A 205 8.50 -19.33 -8.49
CA LYS A 205 7.99 -19.53 -7.12
C LYS A 205 7.22 -20.85 -6.95
N ARG A 206 6.49 -21.28 -7.99
CA ARG A 206 5.80 -22.58 -8.01
C ARG A 206 6.76 -23.76 -8.14
N ALA A 207 7.83 -23.62 -8.92
CA ALA A 207 8.88 -24.63 -9.03
C ALA A 207 9.60 -24.82 -7.69
N GLY A 208 10.09 -23.74 -7.07
CA GLY A 208 10.78 -23.81 -5.78
C GLY A 208 9.92 -24.38 -4.63
N ARG A 209 8.60 -24.16 -4.65
CA ARG A 209 7.68 -24.78 -3.67
C ARG A 209 7.52 -26.29 -3.87
N LYS A 210 7.55 -26.77 -5.12
CA LYS A 210 7.48 -28.21 -5.42
C LYS A 210 8.79 -28.91 -5.07
N ASP A 211 9.92 -28.23 -5.26
CA ASP A 211 11.24 -28.79 -4.94
C ASP A 211 11.40 -28.94 -3.41
N THR A 212 11.02 -27.91 -2.64
CA THR A 212 11.02 -27.97 -1.17
C THR A 212 10.04 -29.02 -0.62
N GLU A 213 8.87 -29.20 -1.23
CA GLU A 213 7.91 -30.24 -0.84
C GLU A 213 8.44 -31.66 -1.16
N LYS A 214 9.15 -31.82 -2.27
CA LYS A 214 9.75 -33.09 -2.70
C LYS A 214 10.97 -33.47 -1.84
N ASP A 215 11.80 -32.51 -1.48
CA ASP A 215 12.95 -32.73 -0.60
C ASP A 215 12.49 -33.10 0.82
N ALA A 216 11.46 -32.41 1.34
CA ALA A 216 10.87 -32.75 2.64
C ALA A 216 10.21 -34.14 2.65
N ALA A 217 9.57 -34.55 1.55
CA ALA A 217 8.99 -35.89 1.41
C ALA A 217 10.06 -36.99 1.31
N LYS A 218 11.20 -36.69 0.67
CA LYS A 218 12.34 -37.61 0.56
C LYS A 218 13.05 -37.81 1.90
N ASP A 219 13.26 -36.73 2.66
CA ASP A 219 13.88 -36.80 3.99
C ASP A 219 13.00 -37.56 4.99
N ALA A 220 11.67 -37.47 4.86
CA ALA A 220 10.72 -38.24 5.65
C ALA A 220 10.71 -39.73 5.29
N ASP A 221 10.85 -40.09 4.01
CA ASP A 221 10.96 -41.49 3.54
C ASP A 221 12.28 -42.15 3.96
N GLU A 222 13.39 -41.39 3.92
CA GLU A 222 14.73 -41.84 4.36
C GLU A 222 14.75 -42.10 5.88
N ALA A 223 14.10 -41.24 6.68
CA ALA A 223 13.99 -41.40 8.14
C ALA A 223 13.05 -42.54 8.57
N ALA A 224 12.13 -42.96 7.70
CA ALA A 224 11.18 -44.05 7.98
C ALA A 224 11.74 -45.45 7.64
N ARG A 225 12.95 -45.56 7.06
CA ARG A 225 13.59 -46.87 6.84
C ARG A 225 14.18 -47.40 8.15
N PRO A 226 13.65 -48.51 8.72
CA PRO A 226 14.23 -49.10 9.91
C PRO A 226 15.62 -49.67 9.57
N GLY A 227 16.61 -49.28 10.37
CA GLY A 227 18.03 -49.49 10.09
C GLY A 227 18.40 -50.93 9.72
N GLU A 228 19.07 -51.07 8.58
CA GLU A 228 19.95 -52.21 8.33
C GLU A 228 21.08 -52.15 9.36
N ALA A 229 20.93 -52.97 10.40
CA ALA A 229 21.91 -53.19 11.44
C ALA A 229 23.25 -53.60 10.83
N HIS A 230 24.23 -52.70 10.90
CA HIS A 230 25.62 -53.01 10.64
C HIS A 230 26.12 -53.94 11.76
N SER A 231 26.15 -55.24 11.46
CA SER A 231 26.65 -56.28 12.37
C SER A 231 28.14 -56.03 12.67
N PRO A 232 28.55 -55.84 13.93
CA PRO A 232 29.96 -55.71 14.26
C PRO A 232 30.61 -57.09 14.22
N ARG A 233 31.55 -57.26 13.29
CA ARG A 233 32.44 -58.43 13.18
C ARG A 233 33.15 -58.65 14.54
N ALA A 234 32.70 -59.64 15.29
CA ALA A 234 33.43 -60.18 16.43
C ALA A 234 34.65 -60.98 15.95
N ARG A 235 35.71 -60.90 16.76
CA ARG A 235 36.97 -61.66 16.63
C ARG A 235 36.75 -63.17 16.73
#